data_AF-A0AAJ6JXT1-F1
#
_entry.id   AF-A0AAJ6JXT1-F1
#
_cell.length_a   1.000
_cell.length_b   1.000
_cell.length_c   1.000
_cell.angle_alpha   90.00
_cell.angle_beta   90.00
_cell.angle_gamma   90.00
#
_symmetry.space_group_name_H-M   'P 1'
#
loop_
_entity.id
_entity.type
_entity.pdbx_description
1 polymer ?
#
loop_
_entity_poly.entity_id
_entity_poly.type
_entity_poly.pdbx_seq_one_letter_code
_entity_poly.pdbx_strand_id
1 'polypeptide(L)' 'MFKKFKKKCGKIKVQNYFLIKRLKKIKYHFLINKKDLKCKIIINKIVFKIKKNINFIKNLI' A
#
# COMPACT_ATOMS: atom_id res chain seq x y z
N MET A 1 -16.18 0.30 -22.52
CA MET A 1 -16.04 -0.21 -21.13
C MET A 1 -14.58 -0.48 -20.71
N PHE A 2 -13.77 -1.14 -21.54
CA PHE A 2 -12.34 -1.46 -21.28
C PHE A 2 -11.40 -0.28 -20.96
N LYS A 3 -11.60 0.91 -21.56
CA LYS A 3 -10.80 2.12 -21.27
C LYS A 3 -10.96 2.62 -19.81
N LYS A 4 -12.14 2.47 -19.20
CA LYS A 4 -12.37 2.82 -17.77
C LYS A 4 -11.64 1.85 -16.83
N PHE A 5 -11.53 0.58 -17.23
CA PHE A 5 -10.89 -0.49 -16.47
C PHE A 5 -9.36 -0.34 -16.37
N LYS A 6 -8.68 -0.13 -17.52
CA LYS A 6 -7.23 0.16 -17.54
C LYS A 6 -6.88 1.40 -16.71
N LYS A 7 -7.72 2.44 -16.75
CA LYS A 7 -7.56 3.64 -15.90
C LYS A 7 -7.72 3.33 -14.41
N LYS A 8 -8.65 2.46 -14.01
CA LYS A 8 -8.89 2.09 -12.60
C LYS A 8 -7.76 1.23 -12.03
N CYS A 9 -7.29 0.22 -12.78
CA CYS A 9 -6.11 -0.57 -12.40
C CYS A 9 -4.83 0.28 -12.39
N GLY A 10 -4.65 1.20 -13.34
CA GLY A 10 -3.54 2.15 -13.34
C GLY A 10 -3.52 3.02 -12.07
N LYS A 11 -4.67 3.54 -11.65
CA LYS A 11 -4.81 4.31 -10.40
C LYS A 11 -4.44 3.49 -9.16
N ILE A 12 -4.83 2.20 -9.09
CA ILE A 12 -4.50 1.32 -7.95
C ILE A 12 -3.00 1.02 -7.90
N LYS A 13 -2.36 0.80 -9.06
CA LYS A 13 -0.89 0.62 -9.13
C LYS A 13 -0.14 1.86 -8.64
N VAL A 14 -0.57 3.05 -9.05
CA VAL A 14 -0.01 4.33 -8.59
C VAL A 14 -0.22 4.52 -7.08
N GLN A 15 -1.42 4.22 -6.56
CA GLN A 15 -1.67 4.26 -5.12
C GLN A 15 -0.75 3.31 -4.34
N ASN A 16 -0.56 2.07 -4.82
CA ASN A 16 0.36 1.12 -4.20
C ASN A 16 1.81 1.62 -4.22
N TYR A 17 2.27 2.25 -5.31
CA TYR A 17 3.59 2.86 -5.39
C TYR A 17 3.82 3.90 -4.28
N PHE A 18 2.88 4.83 -4.10
CA PHE A 18 2.98 5.83 -3.04
C PHE A 18 2.92 5.22 -1.63
N LEU A 19 2.08 4.21 -1.42
CA LEU A 19 2.00 3.48 -0.15
C LEU A 19 3.32 2.79 0.20
N ILE A 20 3.97 2.14 -0.78
CA ILE A 20 5.29 1.51 -0.61
C ILE A 20 6.36 2.57 -0.30
N LYS A 21 6.36 3.70 -1.02
CA LYS A 21 7.29 4.81 -0.75
C LYS A 21 7.13 5.35 0.67
N ARG A 22 5.89 5.47 1.16
CA ARG A 22 5.60 5.87 2.54
C ARG A 22 6.06 4.83 3.55
N LEU A 23 5.86 3.55 3.27
CA LEU A 23 6.28 2.44 4.12
C LEU A 23 7.81 2.40 4.26
N LYS A 24 8.56 2.65 3.18
CA LYS A 24 10.03 2.77 3.25
C LYS A 24 10.47 3.87 4.22
N LYS A 25 9.85 5.06 4.16
CA LYS A 25 10.16 6.16 5.09
C LYS A 25 9.89 5.78 6.56
N ILE A 26 8.74 5.18 6.83
CA ILE A 26 8.35 4.77 8.18
C ILE A 26 9.23 3.63 8.70
N LYS A 27 9.69 2.73 7.82
CA LYS A 27 10.60 1.63 8.19
C LYS A 27 11.89 2.16 8.82
N TYR A 28 12.48 3.22 8.28
CA TYR A 28 13.68 3.83 8.86
C TYR A 28 13.42 4.37 10.28
N HIS A 29 12.30 5.08 10.48
CA HIS A 29 11.91 5.57 11.80
C HIS A 29 11.63 4.43 12.79
N PHE A 30 10.96 3.37 12.34
CA PHE A 30 10.63 2.21 13.16
C PHE A 30 11.87 1.37 13.54
N LEU A 31 12.89 1.29 12.68
CA LEU A 31 14.14 0.59 12.99
C LEU A 31 14.88 1.24 14.15
N ILE A 32 14.83 2.57 14.23
CA ILE A 32 15.40 3.36 15.32
C ILE A 32 14.53 3.22 16.58
N ASN A 33 13.20 3.35 16.43
CA ASN A 33 12.23 3.27 17.53
C ASN A 33 11.37 2.00 17.46
N LYS A 34 11.98 0.83 17.70
CA LYS A 34 11.33 -0.50 17.59
C LYS A 34 10.08 -0.70 18.46
N LYS A 35 9.93 0.10 19.53
CA LYS A 35 8.78 0.03 20.46
C LYS A 35 7.65 1.01 20.11
N ASP A 36 7.77 1.81 19.06
CA ASP A 36 6.73 2.78 18.69
C ASP A 36 5.46 2.07 18.17
N LEU A 37 4.43 2.06 19.01
CA LEU A 37 3.13 1.45 18.73
C LEU A 37 2.42 2.16 17.57
N LYS A 38 2.56 3.49 17.44
CA LYS A 38 1.95 4.26 16.34
C LYS A 38 2.55 3.81 15.01
N CYS A 39 3.86 3.65 14.94
CA CYS A 39 4.54 3.13 13.76
C CYS A 39 4.03 1.73 13.36
N LYS A 40 3.88 0.80 14.32
CA LYS A 40 3.32 -0.54 14.06
C LYS A 40 1.91 -0.48 13.47
N ILE A 41 1.03 0.33 14.06
CA ILE A 41 -0.35 0.50 13.59
C ILE A 41 -0.37 1.05 12.16
N ILE A 42 0.45 2.06 11.87
CA ILE A 42 0.51 2.67 10.53
C ILE A 42 1.05 1.67 9.50
N ILE A 43 2.11 0.92 9.84
CA ILE A 43 2.65 -0.13 8.96
C ILE A 43 1.58 -1.16 8.65
N ASN A 44 0.88 -1.69 9.66
CA ASN A 44 -0.20 -2.67 9.46
C ASN A 44 -1.30 -2.14 8.55
N LYS A 45 -1.77 -0.90 8.76
CA LYS A 45 -2.79 -0.27 7.91
C LYS A 45 -2.34 -0.16 6.45
N ILE A 46 -1.08 0.23 6.21
CA ILE A 46 -0.53 0.36 4.86
C ILE A 46 -0.41 -1.01 4.18
N VAL A 47 0.16 -2.00 4.88
CA VAL A 47 0.33 -3.37 4.35
C VAL A 47 -1.03 -3.99 4.02
N PHE A 48 -2.01 -3.85 4.92
CA PHE A 48 -3.37 -4.32 4.69
C PHE A 48 -3.99 -3.70 3.42
N LYS A 49 -3.83 -2.39 3.23
CA LYS A 49 -4.35 -1.69 2.05
C LYS A 49 -3.69 -2.17 0.75
N ILE A 50 -2.36 -2.36 0.75
CA ILE A 50 -1.63 -2.89 -0.41
C ILE A 50 -2.11 -4.31 -0.73
N LYS A 51 -2.23 -5.18 0.28
CA LYS A 51 -2.71 -6.56 0.10
C LYS A 51 -4.13 -6.60 -0.47
N LYS A 52 -5.04 -5.77 0.05
CA LYS A 52 -6.41 -5.63 -0.47
C LYS A 52 -6.41 -5.17 -1.94
N ASN A 53 -5.57 -4.19 -2.28
CA ASN A 53 -5.44 -3.69 -3.65
C ASN A 53 -4.88 -4.75 -4.62
N ILE A 54 -3.88 -5.53 -4.18
CA ILE A 54 -3.34 -6.65 -4.98
C ILE A 54 -4.41 -7.72 -5.19
N ASN A 55 -5.15 -8.09 -4.13
CA ASN A 55 -6.22 -9.07 -4.22
C ASN A 55 -7.35 -8.61 -5.15
N PHE A 56 -7.71 -7.33 -5.08
CA PHE A 56 -8.68 -6.72 -5.99
C PHE A 56 -8.22 -6.79 -7.45
N ILE A 57 -6.94 -6.52 -7.72
CA ILE A 57 -6.39 -6.66 -9.08
C ILE A 57 -6.37 -8.13 -9.51
N LYS A 58 -5.97 -9.06 -8.64
CA LYS A 58 -5.94 -10.51 -8.94
C LYS A 58 -7.32 -11.06 -9.26
N ASN A 59 -8.33 -10.72 -8.48
CA ASN A 59 -9.70 -11.19 -8.70
C ASN A 59 -10.39 -10.51 -9.91
N LEU A 60 -9.77 -9.48 -10.48
CA LEU A 60 -10.27 -8.74 -11.64
C LEU A 60 -9.62 -9.19 -12.96
N ILE A 61 -8.52 -9.94 -12.90
CA ILE A 61 -7.84 -10.55 -14.05
C ILE A 61 -8.39 -11.95 -14.21
#